data_AF-A0A2I1G2R3-F1
#
_entry.id   AF-A0A2I1G2R3-F1
#
_cell.length_a   1.000
_cell.length_b   1.000
_cell.length_c   1.000
_cell.angle_alpha   90.00
_cell.angle_beta   90.00
_cell.angle_gamma   90.00
#
_symmetry.space_group_name_H-M   'P 1'
#
loop_
_entity.id
_entity.type
_entity.pdbx_description
1 polymer ?
#
loop_
_entity_poly.entity_id
_entity_poly.type
_entity_poly.pdbx_seq_one_letter_code
_entity_poly.pdbx_strand_id
1 'polypeptide(L)'
;MNINNLIKIFFLLIILSIEIGQSLIPLDRYSTSSILIDKKLFFFGGETDHSLKPSTTLDQILYLDVSKPFNTVNPPFEELPNTIPFGSSYAIAFPSSQKNVIYLFGGITVNVNTDLDDFKSILHSYNLETNEWTIPTTSGIAPGRRREISGVINNNTGKFYAFGGLSDQFTGTPNNTIALNDMNIFDINTLAWSKGSTINAPLPRADYTATLLSNGIIVFIGGRETNAFRDVDINQLALYDTKVDKWSLMTARGVTMENRFLHSAVLTPDERIIIFGGRKVPNDDPVLNQLAVLNTKTTPYEWSIPQVPAIDNMPLTTSAHSATLVGNYMFINFGQITPITNPQIQLPFFYILDIRNFTWIIQFEPEKSTIDTTSVNKSPTNSTSNSPDLPVEKSDNGKQIGIILGTVGLSIGIGTVVGFLGYKYYKKQKYKHAIPTAGSPTI
;
A
#
# COMPACT_ATOMS: atom_id res chain seq x y z
N MET A 1 12.61 -20.98 -44.79
CA MET A 1 11.48 -20.73 -43.86
C MET A 1 10.33 -20.15 -44.67
N ASN A 2 9.11 -20.68 -44.58
CA ASN A 2 7.97 -20.20 -45.40
C ASN A 2 7.42 -18.86 -44.85
N ILE A 3 7.02 -17.95 -45.73
CA ILE A 3 6.39 -16.65 -45.40
C ILE A 3 5.23 -16.83 -44.41
N ASN A 4 4.38 -17.84 -44.58
CA ASN A 4 3.28 -18.09 -43.65
C ASN A 4 3.74 -18.42 -42.21
N ASN A 5 4.95 -18.95 -42.03
CA ASN A 5 5.51 -19.20 -40.70
C ASN A 5 6.15 -17.92 -40.12
N LEU A 6 6.75 -17.06 -40.95
CA LEU A 6 7.18 -15.72 -40.51
C LEU A 6 5.98 -14.85 -40.11
N ILE A 7 4.89 -14.86 -40.88
CA ILE A 7 3.65 -14.15 -40.53
C ILE A 7 3.07 -14.69 -39.23
N LYS A 8 2.99 -16.02 -39.05
CA LYS A 8 2.53 -16.62 -37.79
C LYS A 8 3.42 -16.24 -36.60
N ILE A 9 4.74 -16.26 -36.74
CA ILE A 9 5.66 -15.86 -35.66
C ILE A 9 5.59 -14.36 -35.39
N PHE A 10 5.39 -13.52 -36.41
CA PHE A 10 5.19 -12.08 -36.25
C PHE A 10 3.87 -11.76 -35.53
N PHE A 11 2.77 -12.44 -35.89
CA PHE A 11 1.52 -12.33 -35.13
C PHE A 11 1.63 -12.91 -33.72
N LEU A 12 2.36 -14.02 -33.53
CA LEU A 12 2.62 -14.58 -32.19
C LEU A 12 3.44 -13.61 -31.33
N LEU A 13 4.45 -12.95 -31.91
CA LEU A 13 5.24 -11.91 -31.22
C LEU A 13 4.43 -10.63 -30.98
N ILE A 14 3.49 -10.26 -31.86
CA ILE A 14 2.54 -9.17 -31.61
C ILE A 14 1.58 -9.53 -30.48
N ILE A 15 1.05 -10.76 -30.46
CA ILE A 15 0.20 -11.24 -29.35
C ILE A 15 1.02 -11.24 -28.05
N LEU A 16 2.22 -11.85 -28.03
CA LEU A 16 3.11 -11.83 -26.87
C LEU A 16 3.58 -10.43 -26.44
N SER A 17 3.55 -9.41 -27.31
CA SER A 17 3.87 -8.01 -26.95
C SER A 17 2.64 -7.13 -26.67
N ILE A 18 1.43 -7.64 -26.91
CA ILE A 18 0.16 -7.14 -26.35
C ILE A 18 -0.11 -7.83 -24.98
N GLU A 19 0.36 -9.07 -24.81
CA GLU A 19 0.44 -9.83 -23.56
C GLU A 19 1.68 -9.48 -22.72
N ILE A 20 2.55 -8.56 -23.17
CA ILE A 20 3.29 -7.68 -22.24
C ILE A 20 2.20 -6.81 -21.61
N GLY A 21 1.60 -7.34 -20.54
CA GLY A 21 0.31 -6.91 -20.02
C GLY A 21 0.26 -5.40 -19.83
N GLN A 22 -0.82 -4.78 -20.32
CA GLN A 22 -1.13 -3.39 -19.98
C GLN A 22 -1.41 -3.35 -18.49
N SER A 23 -0.40 -2.98 -17.70
CA SER A 23 -0.53 -2.75 -16.27
C SER A 23 -1.72 -1.84 -16.02
N LEU A 24 -2.53 -2.18 -15.03
CA LEU A 24 -3.58 -1.28 -14.60
C LEU A 24 -2.93 0.03 -14.14
N ILE A 25 -3.57 1.14 -14.49
CA ILE A 25 -3.37 2.44 -13.87
C ILE A 25 -4.57 2.59 -12.92
N PRO A 26 -4.41 2.40 -11.61
CA PRO A 26 -5.50 2.55 -10.65
C PRO A 26 -6.17 3.92 -10.76
N LEU A 27 -7.41 4.01 -10.27
CA LEU A 27 -7.88 5.29 -9.75
C LEU A 27 -7.02 5.66 -8.53
N ASP A 28 -6.73 6.96 -8.40
CA ASP A 28 -6.31 7.56 -7.15
C ASP A 28 -7.25 7.14 -6.01
N ARG A 29 -6.75 7.07 -4.79
CA ARG A 29 -7.55 6.68 -3.62
C ARG A 29 -6.88 7.07 -2.33
N TYR A 30 -7.68 7.14 -1.27
CA TYR A 30 -7.21 7.24 0.10
C TYR A 30 -8.02 6.32 1.01
N SER A 31 -7.62 6.15 2.26
CA SER A 31 -8.29 5.30 3.25
C SER A 31 -8.48 3.84 2.81
N THR A 32 -7.57 3.36 1.96
CA THR A 32 -7.51 1.98 1.44
C THR A 32 -6.74 1.08 2.41
N SER A 33 -7.18 -0.17 2.58
CA SER A 33 -6.48 -1.15 3.41
C SER A 33 -5.44 -1.91 2.60
N SER A 34 -4.19 -2.01 3.07
CA SER A 34 -3.14 -2.82 2.40
C SER A 34 -2.64 -3.97 3.26
N ILE A 35 -2.38 -5.11 2.65
CA ILE A 35 -1.89 -6.33 3.32
C ILE A 35 -0.98 -7.15 2.41
N LEU A 36 0.17 -7.58 2.92
CA LEU A 36 1.07 -8.52 2.25
C LEU A 36 0.69 -9.96 2.63
N ILE A 37 0.36 -10.80 1.65
CA ILE A 37 0.15 -12.24 1.80
C ILE A 37 1.07 -12.99 0.83
N ASP A 38 1.83 -13.96 1.33
CA ASP A 38 2.93 -14.67 0.64
C ASP A 38 3.93 -13.72 -0.05
N LYS A 39 3.65 -13.33 -1.30
CA LYS A 39 4.42 -12.33 -2.09
C LYS A 39 3.53 -11.39 -2.93
N LYS A 40 2.26 -11.26 -2.55
CA LYS A 40 1.31 -10.32 -3.17
C LYS A 40 0.90 -9.27 -2.14
N LEU A 41 1.11 -8.00 -2.47
CA LEU A 41 0.61 -6.86 -1.69
C LEU A 41 -0.77 -6.49 -2.24
N PHE A 42 -1.81 -6.77 -1.47
CA PHE A 42 -3.21 -6.51 -1.82
C PHE A 42 -3.68 -5.16 -1.27
N PHE A 43 -4.66 -4.56 -1.95
CA PHE A 43 -5.30 -3.31 -1.61
C PHE A 43 -6.82 -3.45 -1.70
N PHE A 44 -7.54 -3.11 -0.63
CA PHE A 44 -8.99 -3.24 -0.53
C PHE A 44 -9.65 -1.86 -0.51
N GLY A 45 -10.41 -1.57 -1.57
CA GLY A 45 -11.22 -0.35 -1.69
C GLY A 45 -10.40 0.93 -1.58
N GLY A 46 -10.90 1.86 -0.77
CA GLY A 46 -10.49 3.26 -0.63
C GLY A 46 -11.61 4.22 -1.05
N GLU A 47 -11.37 5.51 -0.92
CA GLU A 47 -12.23 6.61 -1.39
C GLU A 47 -11.56 7.41 -2.50
N THR A 48 -12.33 7.89 -3.48
CA THR A 48 -11.89 8.80 -4.54
C THR A 48 -13.01 9.73 -5.01
N ASP A 49 -12.65 10.97 -5.31
CA ASP A 49 -13.54 11.97 -5.92
C ASP A 49 -13.72 11.73 -7.44
N HIS A 50 -13.00 10.77 -8.01
CA HIS A 50 -13.00 10.42 -9.44
C HIS A 50 -13.71 9.09 -9.75
N SER A 51 -14.57 8.63 -8.84
CA SER A 51 -15.37 7.42 -9.03
C SER A 51 -16.27 7.54 -10.27
N LEU A 52 -16.43 6.43 -11.00
CA LEU A 52 -17.40 6.28 -12.10
C LEU A 52 -18.75 5.73 -11.62
N LYS A 53 -18.87 5.45 -10.32
CA LYS A 53 -20.10 4.98 -9.65
C LYS A 53 -20.61 6.09 -8.71
N PRO A 54 -21.90 6.08 -8.30
CA PRO A 54 -22.46 7.11 -7.41
C PRO A 54 -21.72 7.28 -6.07
N SER A 55 -21.17 6.20 -5.49
CA SER A 55 -20.33 6.31 -4.28
C SER A 55 -18.90 6.72 -4.60
N THR A 56 -18.30 7.53 -3.73
CA THR A 56 -16.85 7.79 -3.70
C THR A 56 -16.06 6.58 -3.20
N THR A 57 -16.70 5.65 -2.48
CA THR A 57 -16.06 4.43 -1.98
C THR A 57 -15.86 3.42 -3.10
N LEU A 58 -14.72 2.72 -3.07
CA LEU A 58 -14.32 1.74 -4.08
C LEU A 58 -14.57 0.31 -3.60
N ASP A 59 -15.04 -0.52 -4.52
CA ASP A 59 -15.22 -1.96 -4.38
C ASP A 59 -14.08 -2.77 -5.02
N GLN A 60 -13.07 -2.12 -5.58
CA GLN A 60 -11.95 -2.80 -6.24
C GLN A 60 -11.04 -3.53 -5.24
N ILE A 61 -10.54 -4.70 -5.64
CA ILE A 61 -9.38 -5.36 -5.00
C ILE A 61 -8.22 -5.32 -5.98
N LEU A 62 -7.19 -4.53 -5.65
CA LEU A 62 -5.97 -4.43 -6.45
C LEU A 62 -4.85 -5.25 -5.81
N TYR A 63 -3.84 -5.65 -6.58
CA TYR A 63 -2.63 -6.20 -6.02
C TYR A 63 -1.37 -5.91 -6.85
N LEU A 64 -0.21 -6.06 -6.19
CA LEU A 64 1.13 -6.06 -6.78
C LEU A 64 1.84 -7.37 -6.47
N ASP A 65 2.41 -8.03 -7.48
CA ASP A 65 3.29 -9.18 -7.31
C ASP A 65 4.72 -8.72 -6.96
N VAL A 66 5.00 -8.61 -5.67
CA VAL A 66 6.32 -8.21 -5.13
C VAL A 66 7.34 -9.36 -5.13
N SER A 67 7.07 -10.47 -5.81
CA SER A 67 8.08 -11.50 -6.11
C SER A 67 8.98 -11.16 -7.30
N LYS A 68 8.63 -10.12 -8.07
CA LYS A 68 9.31 -9.67 -9.31
C LYS A 68 9.84 -8.24 -9.15
N PRO A 69 10.93 -7.88 -9.85
CA PRO A 69 11.40 -6.49 -9.90
C PRO A 69 10.49 -5.63 -10.79
N PHE A 70 10.35 -4.34 -10.45
CA PHE A 70 9.57 -3.39 -11.24
C PHE A 70 9.99 -1.93 -11.00
N ASN A 71 9.61 -1.05 -11.92
CA ASN A 71 9.84 0.38 -11.81
C ASN A 71 8.64 1.10 -11.18
N THR A 72 8.86 2.03 -10.26
CA THR A 72 7.77 2.70 -9.51
C THR A 72 6.99 3.74 -10.33
N VAL A 73 7.49 4.14 -11.50
CA VAL A 73 6.78 5.06 -12.42
C VAL A 73 5.68 4.34 -13.21
N ASN A 74 5.83 3.04 -13.45
CA ASN A 74 4.81 2.18 -14.09
C ASN A 74 4.77 0.80 -13.41
N PRO A 75 4.26 0.73 -12.17
CA PRO A 75 4.27 -0.48 -11.36
C PRO A 75 3.16 -1.46 -11.80
N PRO A 76 3.40 -2.78 -11.77
CA PRO A 76 2.55 -3.81 -12.39
C PRO A 76 1.31 -4.11 -11.53
N PHE A 77 0.36 -3.18 -11.47
CA PHE A 77 -0.92 -3.39 -10.81
C PHE A 77 -1.81 -4.33 -11.61
N GLU A 78 -2.42 -5.28 -10.90
CA GLU A 78 -3.52 -6.12 -11.37
C GLU A 78 -4.76 -5.89 -10.49
N GLU A 79 -5.95 -6.11 -11.05
CA GLU A 79 -7.23 -6.10 -10.33
C GLU A 79 -7.81 -7.52 -10.33
N LEU A 80 -8.36 -7.96 -9.20
CA LEU A 80 -9.03 -9.26 -9.13
C LEU A 80 -10.41 -9.17 -9.81
N PRO A 81 -10.83 -10.20 -10.57
CA PRO A 81 -12.07 -10.15 -11.35
C PRO A 81 -13.34 -10.10 -10.48
N ASN A 82 -13.25 -10.54 -9.23
CA ASN A 82 -14.32 -10.43 -8.24
C ASN A 82 -14.02 -9.24 -7.33
N THR A 83 -14.83 -8.19 -7.44
CA THR A 83 -14.80 -7.03 -6.54
C THR A 83 -15.28 -7.40 -5.13
N ILE A 84 -15.06 -6.48 -4.19
CA ILE A 84 -15.76 -6.44 -2.91
C ILE A 84 -17.28 -6.32 -3.21
N PRO A 85 -18.20 -6.94 -2.44
CA PRO A 85 -19.65 -6.83 -2.69
C PRO A 85 -20.24 -5.43 -2.36
N PHE A 86 -19.39 -4.55 -1.83
CA PHE A 86 -19.69 -3.23 -1.29
C PHE A 86 -18.48 -2.32 -1.47
N GLY A 87 -18.69 -1.01 -1.45
CA GLY A 87 -17.62 -0.03 -1.37
C GLY A 87 -17.09 0.05 0.05
N SER A 88 -15.77 0.14 0.20
CA SER A 88 -15.06 -0.01 1.47
C SER A 88 -13.98 1.05 1.65
N SER A 89 -13.98 1.76 2.78
CA SER A 89 -12.92 2.71 3.17
C SER A 89 -12.71 2.70 4.68
N TYR A 90 -11.53 3.10 5.16
CA TYR A 90 -11.12 3.08 6.59
C TYR A 90 -11.21 1.70 7.29
N ALA A 91 -11.36 0.62 6.52
CA ALA A 91 -11.40 -0.75 7.03
C ALA A 91 -9.98 -1.32 7.23
N ILE A 92 -9.83 -2.29 8.13
CA ILE A 92 -8.57 -2.99 8.40
C ILE A 92 -8.61 -4.39 7.80
N ALA A 93 -7.67 -4.69 6.90
CA ALA A 93 -7.40 -6.03 6.40
C ALA A 93 -6.39 -6.76 7.31
N PHE A 94 -6.70 -8.00 7.70
CA PHE A 94 -5.79 -8.85 8.48
C PHE A 94 -5.94 -10.34 8.09
N PRO A 95 -4.92 -11.18 8.26
CA PRO A 95 -4.97 -12.58 7.81
C PRO A 95 -5.79 -13.45 8.77
N SER A 96 -6.37 -14.54 8.24
CA SER A 96 -6.90 -15.64 9.04
C SER A 96 -5.78 -16.62 9.46
N SER A 97 -6.10 -17.55 10.36
CA SER A 97 -5.29 -18.75 10.61
C SER A 97 -5.42 -19.77 9.47
N GLN A 98 -6.52 -19.71 8.70
CA GLN A 98 -6.65 -20.43 7.44
C GLN A 98 -5.79 -19.74 6.38
N LYS A 99 -5.00 -20.52 5.63
CA LYS A 99 -4.24 -19.97 4.49
C LYS A 99 -5.22 -19.33 3.50
N ASN A 100 -4.79 -18.24 2.87
CA ASN A 100 -5.49 -17.59 1.76
C ASN A 100 -6.84 -16.94 2.12
N VAL A 101 -7.21 -16.86 3.40
CA VAL A 101 -8.37 -16.07 3.87
C VAL A 101 -7.90 -14.75 4.51
N ILE A 102 -8.47 -13.64 4.03
CA ILE A 102 -8.27 -12.29 4.58
C ILE A 102 -9.59 -11.85 5.25
N TYR A 103 -9.50 -11.34 6.47
CA TYR A 103 -10.59 -10.62 7.13
C TYR A 103 -10.52 -9.12 6.82
N LEU A 104 -11.67 -8.49 6.65
CA LEU A 104 -11.82 -7.04 6.49
C LEU A 104 -12.78 -6.53 7.57
N PHE A 105 -12.27 -5.64 8.45
CA PHE A 105 -12.95 -5.21 9.67
C PHE A 105 -13.17 -3.69 9.74
N GLY A 106 -14.36 -3.28 10.17
CA GLY A 106 -14.74 -1.89 10.36
C GLY A 106 -14.78 -1.10 9.04
N GLY A 107 -14.59 0.21 9.15
CA GLY A 107 -14.65 1.13 8.03
C GLY A 107 -16.08 1.59 7.69
N ILE A 108 -16.18 2.32 6.57
CA ILE A 108 -17.43 2.64 5.89
C ILE A 108 -17.77 1.46 4.96
N THR A 109 -19.04 1.11 4.86
CA THR A 109 -19.51 -0.03 4.06
C THR A 109 -20.81 0.35 3.36
N VAL A 110 -20.77 0.69 2.08
CA VAL A 110 -21.93 1.20 1.33
C VAL A 110 -22.08 0.51 -0.03
N ASN A 111 -23.25 0.61 -0.63
CA ASN A 111 -23.53 0.09 -1.96
C ASN A 111 -23.03 1.08 -3.02
N VAL A 112 -21.95 0.72 -3.72
CA VAL A 112 -21.29 1.62 -4.70
C VAL A 112 -22.23 2.18 -5.78
N ASN A 113 -23.32 1.47 -6.09
CA ASN A 113 -24.27 1.83 -7.15
C ASN A 113 -25.40 2.76 -6.68
N THR A 114 -25.57 2.95 -5.38
CA THR A 114 -26.66 3.77 -4.78
C THR A 114 -26.18 4.75 -3.71
N ASP A 115 -24.94 4.62 -3.25
CA ASP A 115 -24.34 5.27 -2.07
C ASP A 115 -25.09 5.04 -0.74
N LEU A 116 -25.90 3.98 -0.68
CA LEU A 116 -26.67 3.62 0.52
C LEU A 116 -25.86 2.72 1.46
N ASP A 117 -25.97 2.99 2.76
CA ASP A 117 -25.47 2.13 3.84
C ASP A 117 -26.34 0.87 3.98
N ASP A 118 -26.28 -0.03 2.98
CA ASP A 118 -27.00 -1.30 2.96
C ASP A 118 -26.28 -2.38 3.81
N PHE A 119 -24.98 -2.22 4.06
CA PHE A 119 -24.09 -3.29 4.55
C PHE A 119 -23.71 -3.09 6.03
N LYS A 120 -24.40 -3.79 6.93
CA LYS A 120 -24.29 -3.58 8.39
C LYS A 120 -23.27 -4.47 9.13
N SER A 121 -22.63 -5.44 8.47
CA SER A 121 -21.63 -6.28 9.16
C SER A 121 -20.36 -5.49 9.48
N ILE A 122 -19.79 -5.72 10.67
CA ILE A 122 -18.49 -5.18 11.08
C ILE A 122 -17.31 -5.97 10.52
N LEU A 123 -17.54 -7.20 10.06
CA LEU A 123 -16.51 -8.15 9.67
C LEU A 123 -16.96 -8.92 8.43
N HIS A 124 -16.07 -8.99 7.46
CA HIS A 124 -16.21 -9.77 6.24
C HIS A 124 -14.95 -10.63 6.06
N SER A 125 -15.06 -11.74 5.33
CA SER A 125 -13.92 -12.56 4.93
C SER A 125 -13.89 -12.80 3.43
N TYR A 126 -12.70 -12.71 2.84
CA TYR A 126 -12.42 -12.98 1.44
C TYR A 126 -11.47 -14.17 1.32
N ASN A 127 -11.83 -15.15 0.48
CA ASN A 127 -11.00 -16.31 0.18
C ASN A 127 -10.28 -16.11 -1.16
N LEU A 128 -8.95 -16.04 -1.16
CA LEU A 128 -8.11 -15.84 -2.35
C LEU A 128 -8.05 -17.07 -3.29
N GLU A 129 -8.48 -18.26 -2.85
CA GLU A 129 -8.55 -19.46 -3.68
C GLU A 129 -9.87 -19.53 -4.45
N THR A 130 -11.01 -19.35 -3.75
CA THR A 130 -12.34 -19.37 -4.39
C THR A 130 -12.77 -18.02 -4.97
N ASN A 131 -12.09 -16.93 -4.58
CA ASN A 131 -12.43 -15.53 -4.88
C ASN A 131 -13.82 -15.12 -4.35
N GLU A 132 -14.27 -15.75 -3.26
CA GLU A 132 -15.60 -15.52 -2.65
C GLU A 132 -15.52 -14.64 -1.40
N TRP A 133 -16.57 -13.83 -1.21
CA TRP A 133 -16.81 -13.05 0.00
C TRP A 133 -17.89 -13.66 0.87
N THR A 134 -17.66 -13.68 2.18
CA THR A 134 -18.58 -14.21 3.19
C THR A 134 -18.65 -13.29 4.41
N ILE A 135 -19.77 -13.36 5.16
CA ILE A 135 -19.86 -12.80 6.51
C ILE A 135 -19.59 -13.98 7.47
N PRO A 136 -18.47 -14.00 8.21
CA PRO A 136 -18.16 -15.09 9.12
C PRO A 136 -19.08 -15.06 10.36
N THR A 137 -19.66 -16.20 10.71
CA THR A 137 -20.34 -16.37 12.01
C THR A 137 -19.32 -16.22 13.12
N THR A 138 -19.56 -15.28 14.04
CA THR A 138 -18.68 -15.02 15.19
C THR A 138 -19.42 -15.17 16.51
N SER A 139 -18.68 -15.31 17.60
CA SER A 139 -19.21 -15.44 18.96
C SER A 139 -18.66 -14.34 19.89
N GLY A 140 -19.17 -14.26 21.13
CA GLY A 140 -18.73 -13.25 22.11
C GLY A 140 -19.35 -11.87 21.90
N ILE A 141 -18.67 -10.81 22.35
CA ILE A 141 -19.19 -9.43 22.35
C ILE A 141 -18.52 -8.62 21.24
N ALA A 142 -19.12 -8.70 20.05
CA ALA A 142 -18.70 -7.93 18.89
C ALA A 142 -18.76 -6.40 19.12
N PRO A 143 -17.80 -5.61 18.62
CA PRO A 143 -17.89 -4.15 18.63
C PRO A 143 -19.02 -3.62 17.74
N GLY A 144 -19.51 -2.41 18.03
CA GLY A 144 -20.24 -1.61 17.03
C GLY A 144 -19.35 -1.18 15.87
N ARG A 145 -19.97 -0.95 14.70
CA ARG A 145 -19.33 -0.39 13.50
C ARG A 145 -18.58 0.89 13.83
N ARG A 146 -17.40 1.05 13.22
CA ARG A 146 -16.43 2.11 13.52
C ARG A 146 -15.45 2.29 12.38
N ARG A 147 -14.92 3.51 12.22
CA ARG A 147 -13.88 3.87 11.24
C ARG A 147 -12.74 4.64 11.90
N GLU A 148 -11.74 5.03 11.11
CA GLU A 148 -10.55 5.78 11.55
C GLU A 148 -9.78 5.05 12.68
N ILE A 149 -9.59 3.73 12.50
CA ILE A 149 -8.88 2.82 13.42
C ILE A 149 -7.61 2.24 12.80
N SER A 150 -6.64 1.89 13.66
CA SER A 150 -5.48 1.08 13.30
C SER A 150 -5.44 -0.16 14.21
N GLY A 151 -5.09 -1.32 13.66
CA GLY A 151 -5.21 -2.59 14.38
C GLY A 151 -4.17 -3.59 13.90
N VAL A 152 -3.82 -4.52 14.78
CA VAL A 152 -2.65 -5.39 14.64
C VAL A 152 -2.98 -6.83 14.95
N ILE A 153 -2.43 -7.76 14.16
CA ILE A 153 -2.55 -9.20 14.37
C ILE A 153 -1.31 -9.74 15.09
N ASN A 154 -1.51 -10.49 16.17
CA ASN A 154 -0.46 -11.31 16.76
C ASN A 154 -0.53 -12.72 16.14
N ASN A 155 0.20 -12.94 15.05
CA ASN A 155 0.19 -14.21 14.31
C ASN A 155 0.57 -15.43 15.17
N ASN A 156 1.32 -15.24 16.26
CA ASN A 156 1.71 -16.32 17.17
C ASN A 156 0.58 -16.77 18.11
N THR A 157 -0.45 -15.93 18.31
CA THR A 157 -1.62 -16.23 19.17
C THR A 157 -2.94 -16.28 18.40
N GLY A 158 -2.96 -15.80 17.15
CA GLY A 158 -4.18 -15.62 16.35
C GLY A 158 -5.09 -14.49 16.86
N LYS A 159 -4.58 -13.57 17.69
CA LYS A 159 -5.39 -12.47 18.24
C LYS A 159 -5.16 -11.17 17.48
N PHE A 160 -6.24 -10.64 16.89
CA PHE A 160 -6.30 -9.32 16.29
C PHE A 160 -6.78 -8.31 17.34
N TYR A 161 -6.13 -7.15 17.42
CA TYR A 161 -6.38 -6.09 18.39
C TYR A 161 -6.71 -4.77 17.68
N ALA A 162 -7.81 -4.13 18.05
CA ALA A 162 -8.21 -2.81 17.57
C ALA A 162 -8.79 -1.95 18.70
N PHE A 163 -8.33 -0.70 18.81
CA PHE A 163 -8.72 0.22 19.89
C PHE A 163 -9.60 1.35 19.36
N GLY A 164 -10.62 1.77 20.12
CA GLY A 164 -11.29 3.04 19.87
C GLY A 164 -11.85 3.22 18.46
N GLY A 165 -11.53 4.35 17.81
CA GLY A 165 -12.10 4.77 16.52
C GLY A 165 -13.29 5.70 16.66
N LEU A 166 -13.91 6.05 15.52
CA LEU A 166 -15.14 6.84 15.48
C LEU A 166 -16.37 5.97 15.19
N SER A 167 -17.48 6.26 15.85
CA SER A 167 -18.83 5.87 15.39
C SER A 167 -19.64 7.13 15.09
N ASP A 168 -20.26 7.15 13.91
CA ASP A 168 -20.86 8.32 13.27
C ASP A 168 -21.90 7.92 12.21
N GLN A 169 -22.39 8.90 11.42
CA GLN A 169 -23.42 8.67 10.40
C GLN A 169 -23.04 7.60 9.36
N PHE A 170 -21.77 7.48 9.00
CA PHE A 170 -21.27 6.50 8.01
C PHE A 170 -21.14 5.09 8.58
N THR A 171 -21.20 4.97 9.90
CA THR A 171 -21.09 3.71 10.65
C THR A 171 -22.39 3.37 11.41
N GLY A 172 -23.47 4.14 11.23
CA GLY A 172 -24.81 3.83 11.74
C GLY A 172 -25.25 4.62 12.99
N THR A 173 -24.50 5.65 13.38
CA THR A 173 -24.83 6.58 14.47
C THR A 173 -25.23 7.94 13.88
N PRO A 174 -26.50 8.14 13.43
CA PRO A 174 -26.92 9.38 12.80
C PRO A 174 -26.94 10.55 13.80
N ASN A 175 -26.61 11.75 13.31
CA ASN A 175 -26.62 13.03 14.03
C ASN A 175 -25.63 13.16 15.22
N ASN A 176 -24.70 12.23 15.42
CA ASN A 176 -23.67 12.33 16.45
C ASN A 176 -22.38 11.65 16.01
N THR A 177 -21.23 12.20 16.39
CA THR A 177 -19.90 11.61 16.15
C THR A 177 -19.25 11.33 17.49
N ILE A 178 -18.97 10.06 17.75
CA ILE A 178 -18.50 9.55 19.04
C ILE A 178 -17.14 8.90 18.84
N ALA A 179 -16.10 9.50 19.43
CA ALA A 179 -14.81 8.82 19.59
C ALA A 179 -14.94 7.73 20.68
N LEU A 180 -14.33 6.57 20.45
CA LEU A 180 -14.39 5.38 21.31
C LEU A 180 -13.03 5.10 21.97
N ASN A 181 -13.02 4.40 23.11
CA ASN A 181 -11.80 3.95 23.81
C ASN A 181 -11.84 2.47 24.25
N ASP A 182 -12.65 1.63 23.62
CA ASP A 182 -12.70 0.20 23.92
C ASP A 182 -11.64 -0.59 23.15
N MET A 183 -10.86 -1.42 23.85
CA MET A 183 -9.98 -2.43 23.24
C MET A 183 -10.83 -3.62 22.81
N ASN A 184 -10.77 -3.96 21.53
CA ASN A 184 -11.46 -5.10 20.93
C ASN A 184 -10.45 -6.15 20.49
N ILE A 185 -10.70 -7.40 20.86
CA ILE A 185 -9.82 -8.52 20.60
C ILE A 185 -10.63 -9.59 19.87
N PHE A 186 -10.24 -9.91 18.65
CA PHE A 186 -10.80 -11.01 17.86
C PHE A 186 -9.82 -12.17 17.80
N ASP A 187 -10.24 -13.35 18.23
CA ASP A 187 -9.46 -14.57 18.16
C ASP A 187 -9.82 -15.34 16.88
N ILE A 188 -8.91 -15.36 15.90
CA ILE A 188 -9.16 -15.93 14.57
C ILE A 188 -9.22 -17.46 14.57
N ASN A 189 -8.83 -18.12 15.66
CA ASN A 189 -8.86 -19.57 15.80
C ASN A 189 -10.23 -20.06 16.31
N THR A 190 -10.90 -19.23 17.10
CA THR A 190 -12.22 -19.50 17.71
C THR A 190 -13.36 -18.66 17.13
N LEU A 191 -13.03 -17.68 16.28
CA LEU A 191 -13.95 -16.67 15.73
C LEU A 191 -14.73 -15.92 16.84
N ALA A 192 -14.05 -15.64 17.96
CA ALA A 192 -14.64 -15.05 19.15
C ALA A 192 -14.17 -13.61 19.39
N TRP A 193 -15.12 -12.72 19.67
CA TRP A 193 -14.89 -11.34 20.10
C TRP A 193 -14.86 -11.21 21.62
N SER A 194 -13.85 -10.52 22.12
CA SER A 194 -13.68 -10.17 23.53
C SER A 194 -13.23 -8.72 23.67
N LYS A 195 -13.37 -8.17 24.89
CA LYS A 195 -12.83 -6.85 25.24
C LYS A 195 -11.51 -7.03 25.99
N GLY A 196 -10.56 -6.14 25.71
CA GLY A 196 -9.40 -5.95 26.58
C GLY A 196 -9.72 -4.98 27.73
N SER A 197 -8.77 -4.87 28.66
CA SER A 197 -8.84 -4.00 29.82
C SER A 197 -9.09 -2.54 29.47
N THR A 198 -9.95 -1.90 30.26
CA THR A 198 -10.21 -0.45 30.26
C THR A 198 -9.40 0.29 31.32
N ILE A 199 -8.68 -0.43 32.20
CA ILE A 199 -7.92 0.16 33.31
C ILE A 199 -6.68 0.87 32.75
N ASN A 200 -6.59 2.17 33.00
CA ASN A 200 -5.59 3.09 32.43
C ASN A 200 -5.60 3.15 30.88
N ALA A 201 -6.71 2.78 30.25
CA ALA A 201 -6.86 2.97 28.81
C ALA A 201 -6.78 4.46 28.43
N PRO A 202 -6.27 4.80 27.23
CA PRO A 202 -6.24 6.17 26.74
C PRO A 202 -7.63 6.83 26.67
N LEU A 203 -7.62 8.15 26.45
CA LEU A 203 -8.83 8.86 26.05
C LEU A 203 -9.34 8.31 24.70
N PRO A 204 -10.62 8.53 24.36
CA PRO A 204 -11.18 8.08 23.09
C PRO A 204 -10.41 8.64 21.89
N ARG A 205 -9.95 7.76 20.99
CA ARG A 205 -8.92 8.10 19.99
C ARG A 205 -9.21 7.48 18.63
N ALA A 206 -8.94 8.25 17.57
CA ALA A 206 -9.01 7.85 16.16
C ALA A 206 -7.73 8.29 15.41
N ASP A 207 -7.55 7.84 14.16
CA ASP A 207 -6.50 8.29 13.23
C ASP A 207 -5.03 8.11 13.68
N TYR A 208 -4.85 7.31 14.72
CA TYR A 208 -3.57 6.90 15.29
C TYR A 208 -2.99 5.73 14.49
N THR A 209 -1.71 5.41 14.70
CA THR A 209 -1.13 4.13 14.24
C THR A 209 -0.90 3.19 15.41
N ALA A 210 -1.20 1.90 15.20
CA ALA A 210 -0.88 0.82 16.13
C ALA A 210 0.24 -0.05 15.56
N THR A 211 1.17 -0.51 16.40
CA THR A 211 2.25 -1.40 15.97
C THR A 211 2.60 -2.38 17.08
N LEU A 212 2.51 -3.68 16.79
CA LEU A 212 2.82 -4.78 17.72
C LEU A 212 4.30 -5.13 17.63
N LEU A 213 5.05 -4.92 18.71
CA LEU A 213 6.45 -5.32 18.85
C LEU A 213 6.57 -6.82 19.18
N SER A 214 7.71 -7.45 18.87
CA SER A 214 7.93 -8.88 19.13
C SER A 214 7.88 -9.26 20.61
N ASN A 215 8.08 -8.29 21.52
CA ASN A 215 7.93 -8.47 22.95
C ASN A 215 6.46 -8.60 23.42
N GLY A 216 5.47 -8.36 22.55
CA GLY A 216 4.04 -8.42 22.85
C GLY A 216 3.39 -7.09 23.26
N ILE A 217 4.13 -5.97 23.24
CA ILE A 217 3.58 -4.64 23.46
C ILE A 217 3.04 -4.07 22.14
N ILE A 218 1.81 -3.56 22.15
CA ILE A 218 1.30 -2.69 21.08
C ILE A 218 1.62 -1.24 21.45
N VAL A 219 2.30 -0.52 20.56
CA VAL A 219 2.57 0.91 20.65
C VAL A 219 1.51 1.66 19.86
N PHE A 220 0.86 2.65 20.47
CA PHE A 220 -0.14 3.53 19.84
C PHE A 220 0.41 4.95 19.72
N ILE A 221 0.56 5.43 18.47
CA ILE A 221 1.27 6.66 18.13
C ILE A 221 0.31 7.69 17.50
N GLY A 222 0.36 8.92 18.00
CA GLY A 222 -0.41 10.06 17.47
C GLY A 222 -1.93 9.84 17.45
N GLY A 223 -2.57 10.39 16.43
CA GLY A 223 -4.03 10.40 16.24
C GLY A 223 -4.71 11.61 16.87
N ARG A 224 -6.05 11.61 16.83
CA ARG A 224 -6.92 12.64 17.40
C ARG A 224 -7.67 12.08 18.62
N GLU A 225 -7.74 12.84 19.70
CA GLU A 225 -8.41 12.47 20.96
C GLU A 225 -9.67 13.29 21.25
N THR A 226 -10.66 12.59 21.81
CA THR A 226 -12.02 13.03 22.18
C THR A 226 -12.87 13.51 20.99
N ASN A 227 -14.16 13.74 21.23
CA ASN A 227 -15.06 14.39 20.25
C ASN A 227 -14.65 15.84 19.91
N ALA A 228 -13.62 16.40 20.57
CA ALA A 228 -13.02 17.68 20.22
C ALA A 228 -11.87 17.58 19.20
N PHE A 229 -11.55 16.36 18.70
CA PHE A 229 -10.59 16.10 17.63
C PHE A 229 -9.23 16.76 17.81
N ARG A 230 -8.71 16.76 19.05
CA ARG A 230 -7.40 17.37 19.35
C ARG A 230 -6.28 16.40 19.05
N ASP A 231 -5.23 16.87 18.38
CA ASP A 231 -4.01 16.09 18.16
C ASP A 231 -3.40 15.60 19.48
N VAL A 232 -3.08 14.31 19.52
CA VAL A 232 -2.33 13.67 20.61
C VAL A 232 -0.86 14.07 20.52
N ASP A 233 -0.24 14.40 21.66
CA ASP A 233 1.21 14.59 21.77
C ASP A 233 1.94 13.32 21.27
N ILE A 234 2.71 13.48 20.18
CA ILE A 234 3.41 12.38 19.50
C ILE A 234 4.45 11.67 20.39
N ASN A 235 4.79 12.28 21.53
CA ASN A 235 5.68 11.71 22.54
C ASN A 235 4.91 10.91 23.62
N GLN A 236 3.59 11.05 23.76
CA GLN A 236 2.79 10.34 24.76
C GLN A 236 2.31 9.00 24.21
N LEU A 237 3.20 8.03 24.23
CA LEU A 237 2.97 6.70 23.68
C LEU A 237 2.09 5.88 24.64
N ALA A 238 0.87 5.58 24.21
CA ALA A 238 0.05 4.59 24.88
C ALA A 238 0.56 3.19 24.51
N LEU A 239 0.78 2.36 25.52
CA LEU A 239 1.35 1.02 25.39
C LEU A 239 0.38 -0.01 25.97
N TYR A 240 0.07 -1.06 25.23
CA TYR A 240 -0.79 -2.15 25.69
C TYR A 240 -0.04 -3.49 25.67
N ASP A 241 0.09 -4.13 26.83
CA ASP A 241 0.71 -5.46 26.95
C ASP A 241 -0.32 -6.56 26.66
N THR A 242 -0.15 -7.24 25.52
CA THR A 242 -1.04 -8.32 25.06
C THR A 242 -0.96 -9.60 25.90
N LYS A 243 0.05 -9.75 26.77
CA LYS A 243 0.27 -10.93 27.62
C LYS A 243 -0.41 -10.82 28.98
N VAL A 244 -0.56 -9.61 29.52
CA VAL A 244 -1.14 -9.34 30.85
C VAL A 244 -2.36 -8.42 30.82
N ASP A 245 -2.88 -8.10 29.63
CA ASP A 245 -4.07 -7.26 29.39
C ASP A 245 -4.03 -5.93 30.15
N LYS A 246 -2.98 -5.13 29.88
CA LYS A 246 -2.70 -3.93 30.67
C LYS A 246 -2.21 -2.76 29.83
N TRP A 247 -2.80 -1.59 30.07
CA TRP A 247 -2.32 -0.32 29.55
C TRP A 247 -1.25 0.31 30.44
N SER A 248 -0.35 1.05 29.78
CA SER A 248 0.64 1.95 30.38
C SER A 248 0.91 3.12 29.44
N LEU A 249 1.53 4.17 29.97
CA LEU A 249 1.91 5.38 29.24
C LEU A 249 3.44 5.53 29.30
N MET A 250 4.06 5.88 28.18
CA MET A 250 5.48 6.22 28.10
C MET A 250 5.66 7.56 27.37
N THR A 251 6.30 8.52 28.02
CA THR A 251 6.81 9.71 27.33
C THR A 251 8.10 9.33 26.58
N ALA A 252 8.07 9.34 25.26
CA ALA A 252 9.25 9.18 24.42
C ALA A 252 10.22 10.36 24.58
N ARG A 253 11.50 10.12 24.30
CA ARG A 253 12.56 11.14 24.25
C ARG A 253 13.06 11.36 22.82
N GLY A 254 14.03 12.26 22.63
CA GLY A 254 14.70 12.46 21.34
C GLY A 254 14.28 13.77 20.68
N VAL A 255 14.06 13.75 19.36
CA VAL A 255 13.69 14.97 18.60
C VAL A 255 12.22 15.34 18.81
N THR A 256 11.95 16.61 19.10
CA THR A 256 10.59 17.17 19.09
C THR A 256 10.05 17.22 17.67
N MET A 257 8.79 16.83 17.48
CA MET A 257 8.13 16.78 16.18
C MET A 257 6.70 17.29 16.26
N GLU A 258 6.11 17.58 15.10
CA GLU A 258 4.70 17.90 15.00
C GLU A 258 3.84 16.66 15.32
N ASN A 259 2.84 16.86 16.17
CA ASN A 259 1.73 15.92 16.37
C ASN A 259 1.02 15.66 15.05
N ARG A 260 0.42 14.47 14.93
CA ARG A 260 -0.18 14.05 13.67
C ARG A 260 -1.24 12.98 13.76
N PHE A 261 -2.10 13.00 12.76
CA PHE A 261 -3.16 12.04 12.50
C PHE A 261 -3.18 11.66 11.00
N LEU A 262 -3.88 10.57 10.65
CA LEU A 262 -3.92 10.01 9.28
C LEU A 262 -2.52 9.76 8.67
N HIS A 263 -1.57 9.37 9.52
CA HIS A 263 -0.23 8.92 9.17
C HIS A 263 -0.20 7.38 9.10
N SER A 264 0.83 6.81 8.47
CA SER A 264 1.07 5.36 8.51
C SER A 264 2.26 5.00 9.40
N ALA A 265 2.37 3.71 9.75
CA ALA A 265 3.50 3.16 10.49
C ALA A 265 3.87 1.76 10.00
N VAL A 266 5.15 1.39 10.12
CA VAL A 266 5.64 0.01 9.96
C VAL A 266 6.66 -0.34 11.04
N LEU A 267 6.67 -1.60 11.49
CA LEU A 267 7.74 -2.17 12.31
C LEU A 267 8.86 -2.67 11.41
N THR A 268 10.11 -2.28 11.69
CA THR A 268 11.29 -2.81 11.00
C THR A 268 11.76 -4.14 11.60
N PRO A 269 12.54 -4.96 10.87
CA PRO A 269 13.12 -6.20 11.40
C PRO A 269 14.10 -5.98 12.57
N ASP A 270 14.54 -4.74 12.78
CA ASP A 270 15.42 -4.36 13.89
C ASP A 270 14.69 -3.60 15.02
N GLU A 271 13.37 -3.79 15.18
CA GLU A 271 12.54 -3.21 16.24
C GLU A 271 12.65 -1.67 16.31
N ARG A 272 12.44 -1.01 15.17
CA ARG A 272 12.15 0.42 15.09
C ARG A 272 10.77 0.60 14.48
N ILE A 273 10.00 1.57 14.96
CA ILE A 273 8.74 1.96 14.31
C ILE A 273 9.04 3.15 13.41
N ILE A 274 8.85 3.00 12.11
CA ILE A 274 8.92 4.10 11.14
C ILE A 274 7.51 4.63 10.96
N ILE A 275 7.31 5.93 11.16
CA ILE A 275 6.06 6.63 10.84
C ILE A 275 6.24 7.51 9.60
N PHE A 276 5.20 7.62 8.77
CA PHE A 276 5.24 8.44 7.56
C PHE A 276 3.99 9.30 7.33
N GLY A 277 4.23 10.53 6.85
CA GLY A 277 3.22 11.52 6.47
C GLY A 277 2.30 11.93 7.63
N GLY A 278 1.04 12.25 7.28
CA GLY A 278 0.00 12.71 8.19
C GLY A 278 -0.33 14.20 8.08
N ARG A 279 -1.36 14.61 8.81
CA ARG A 279 -1.83 15.99 8.98
C ARG A 279 -1.79 16.40 10.46
N LYS A 280 -1.93 17.70 10.72
CA LYS A 280 -2.00 18.33 12.05
C LYS A 280 -3.19 19.29 12.16
N VAL A 281 -3.74 19.43 13.36
CA VAL A 281 -4.82 20.39 13.67
C VAL A 281 -4.23 21.81 13.85
N PRO A 282 -4.99 22.91 13.66
CA PRO A 282 -6.45 23.00 13.44
C PRO A 282 -6.92 23.08 11.98
N ASN A 283 -6.02 23.24 11.01
CA ASN A 283 -6.39 23.47 9.60
C ASN A 283 -6.35 22.20 8.73
N ASP A 284 -6.08 21.05 9.32
CA ASP A 284 -5.73 19.80 8.62
C ASP A 284 -4.52 19.96 7.67
N ASP A 285 -3.61 20.87 8.03
CA ASP A 285 -2.34 21.12 7.33
C ASP A 285 -1.47 19.85 7.29
N PRO A 286 -0.70 19.60 6.23
CA PRO A 286 0.29 18.52 6.24
C PRO A 286 1.42 18.77 7.24
N VAL A 287 2.01 17.69 7.76
CA VAL A 287 3.23 17.78 8.56
C VAL A 287 4.47 18.05 7.69
N LEU A 288 5.39 18.85 8.21
CA LEU A 288 6.65 19.21 7.57
C LEU A 288 7.61 18.01 7.57
N ASN A 289 7.83 17.43 8.76
CA ASN A 289 8.67 16.25 8.94
C ASN A 289 7.84 14.97 8.71
N GLN A 290 7.65 14.61 7.43
CA GLN A 290 6.85 13.44 7.03
C GLN A 290 7.39 12.14 7.64
N LEU A 291 8.69 11.88 7.55
CA LEU A 291 9.32 10.65 8.04
C LEU A 291 9.92 10.82 9.44
N ALA A 292 9.65 9.87 10.34
CA ALA A 292 10.33 9.77 11.63
C ALA A 292 10.47 8.31 12.10
N VAL A 293 11.41 8.07 13.00
CA VAL A 293 11.81 6.72 13.44
C VAL A 293 11.91 6.66 14.96
N LEU A 294 11.10 5.81 15.56
CA LEU A 294 11.11 5.50 16.99
C LEU A 294 11.97 4.26 17.25
N ASN A 295 13.04 4.42 18.02
CA ASN A 295 13.84 3.32 18.53
C ASN A 295 13.19 2.70 19.77
N THR A 296 12.67 1.47 19.68
CA THR A 296 12.00 0.79 20.81
C THR A 296 12.92 -0.08 21.66
N LYS A 297 14.23 -0.12 21.34
CA LYS A 297 15.28 -0.80 22.11
C LYS A 297 15.90 0.06 23.22
N THR A 298 15.48 1.31 23.35
CA THR A 298 15.84 2.23 24.44
C THR A 298 14.70 2.31 25.46
N THR A 299 14.98 2.80 26.68
CA THR A 299 13.93 3.06 27.68
C THR A 299 14.17 4.42 28.34
N PRO A 300 13.30 5.43 28.17
CA PRO A 300 12.13 5.42 27.27
C PRO A 300 12.54 5.32 25.79
N TYR A 301 11.57 4.98 24.93
CA TYR A 301 11.75 4.95 23.48
C TYR A 301 12.20 6.31 22.93
N GLU A 302 12.96 6.31 21.83
CA GLU A 302 13.69 7.50 21.36
C GLU A 302 13.39 7.83 19.89
N TRP A 303 12.85 9.02 19.66
CA TRP A 303 12.56 9.60 18.36
C TRP A 303 13.81 10.13 17.66
N SER A 304 13.90 9.85 16.36
CA SER A 304 14.91 10.39 15.44
C SER A 304 14.30 10.72 14.08
N ILE A 305 14.83 11.74 13.40
CA ILE A 305 14.51 12.04 12.00
C ILE A 305 15.74 11.65 11.17
N PRO A 306 15.67 10.59 10.34
CA PRO A 306 16.77 10.20 9.47
C PRO A 306 16.95 11.22 8.35
N GLN A 307 18.18 11.38 7.86
CA GLN A 307 18.45 12.21 6.69
C GLN A 307 18.09 11.44 5.43
N VAL A 308 17.05 11.90 4.72
CA VAL A 308 16.59 11.35 3.45
C VAL A 308 17.15 12.22 2.33
N PRO A 309 17.94 11.67 1.38
CA PRO A 309 18.36 12.41 0.21
C PRO A 309 17.14 12.85 -0.61
N ALA A 310 17.06 14.15 -0.93
CA ALA A 310 16.04 14.67 -1.82
C ALA A 310 16.22 14.06 -3.22
N ILE A 311 15.17 13.41 -3.71
CA ILE A 311 15.00 13.11 -5.14
C ILE A 311 14.04 14.17 -5.68
N ASP A 312 14.27 14.63 -6.91
CA ASP A 312 13.55 15.76 -7.50
C ASP A 312 12.02 15.66 -7.33
N ASN A 313 11.45 16.60 -6.58
CA ASN A 313 10.03 16.71 -6.23
C ASN A 313 9.41 15.53 -5.44
N MET A 314 10.21 14.82 -4.62
CA MET A 314 9.72 13.68 -3.83
C MET A 314 10.19 13.69 -2.36
N PRO A 315 9.33 13.38 -1.37
CA PRO A 315 7.91 13.03 -1.46
C PRO A 315 6.98 14.25 -1.32
N LEU A 316 5.89 14.27 -2.09
CA LEU A 316 4.77 15.17 -1.82
C LEU A 316 4.08 14.75 -0.51
N THR A 317 3.56 15.71 0.27
CA THR A 317 2.99 15.40 1.58
C THR A 317 1.72 14.55 1.44
N THR A 318 1.68 13.40 2.12
CA THR A 318 0.57 12.43 2.01
C THR A 318 -0.06 12.10 3.38
N SER A 319 -1.36 11.86 3.36
CA SER A 319 -2.20 11.49 4.52
C SER A 319 -3.29 10.52 4.09
N ALA A 320 -3.83 9.73 5.02
CA ALA A 320 -4.80 8.67 4.73
C ALA A 320 -4.29 7.65 3.68
N HIS A 321 -2.96 7.47 3.62
CA HIS A 321 -2.30 6.37 2.92
C HIS A 321 -2.17 5.17 3.87
N SER A 322 -2.04 3.98 3.31
CA SER A 322 -1.56 2.81 4.05
C SER A 322 -0.05 2.63 3.86
N ALA A 323 0.60 1.85 4.72
CA ALA A 323 1.97 1.43 4.47
C ALA A 323 2.16 -0.05 4.81
N THR A 324 3.14 -0.68 4.19
CA THR A 324 3.46 -2.10 4.40
C THR A 324 4.94 -2.33 4.20
N LEU A 325 5.56 -3.13 5.07
CA LEU A 325 6.95 -3.53 4.92
C LEU A 325 7.04 -4.77 4.01
N VAL A 326 7.93 -4.72 3.02
CA VAL A 326 8.26 -5.82 2.10
C VAL A 326 9.77 -6.01 2.13
N GLY A 327 10.26 -6.96 2.95
CA GLY A 327 11.70 -7.09 3.21
C GLY A 327 12.27 -5.82 3.87
N ASN A 328 13.35 -5.27 3.32
CA ASN A 328 13.93 -3.99 3.74
C ASN A 328 13.32 -2.76 3.03
N TYR A 329 12.10 -2.85 2.52
CA TYR A 329 11.42 -1.76 1.82
C TYR A 329 10.08 -1.38 2.47
N MET A 330 9.92 -0.11 2.86
CA MET A 330 8.64 0.45 3.27
C MET A 330 7.90 0.94 2.02
N PHE A 331 6.80 0.28 1.67
CA PHE A 331 5.86 0.70 0.65
C PHE A 331 4.85 1.66 1.30
N ILE A 332 4.71 2.87 0.76
CA ILE A 332 3.78 3.91 1.19
C ILE A 332 2.72 4.05 0.11
N ASN A 333 1.52 3.56 0.37
CA ASN A 333 0.53 3.21 -0.64
C ASN A 333 -0.64 4.20 -0.68
N PHE A 334 -0.83 4.80 -1.85
CA PHE A 334 -1.91 5.74 -2.17
C PHE A 334 -1.98 6.93 -1.18
N GLY A 335 -3.18 7.43 -0.86
CA GLY A 335 -3.42 8.53 0.07
C GLY A 335 -3.60 9.90 -0.60
N GLN A 336 -4.07 10.86 0.18
CA GLN A 336 -4.34 12.23 -0.26
C GLN A 336 -3.04 13.04 -0.35
N ILE A 337 -2.64 13.36 -1.58
CA ILE A 337 -1.42 14.11 -1.89
C ILE A 337 -1.68 15.63 -1.81
N THR A 338 -0.85 16.35 -1.05
CA THR A 338 -0.92 17.80 -0.84
C THR A 338 0.42 18.46 -1.19
N PRO A 339 0.46 19.65 -1.84
CA PRO A 339 -0.68 20.39 -2.39
C PRO A 339 -1.35 19.69 -3.58
N ILE A 340 -2.66 19.89 -3.74
CA ILE A 340 -3.44 19.34 -4.85
C ILE A 340 -3.12 20.14 -6.12
N THR A 341 -2.06 19.75 -6.84
CA THR A 341 -1.53 20.48 -8.01
C THR A 341 -2.25 20.16 -9.32
N ASN A 342 -2.81 18.96 -9.46
CA ASN A 342 -3.63 18.58 -10.61
C ASN A 342 -4.58 17.42 -10.23
N PRO A 343 -5.92 17.63 -10.18
CA PRO A 343 -6.85 16.56 -9.82
C PRO A 343 -6.88 15.41 -10.83
N GLN A 344 -6.53 15.65 -12.10
CA GLN A 344 -6.64 14.63 -13.15
C GLN A 344 -5.47 13.62 -13.19
N ILE A 345 -4.41 13.83 -12.40
CA ILE A 345 -3.24 12.94 -12.33
C ILE A 345 -2.62 12.98 -10.93
N GLN A 346 -3.12 12.16 -9.98
CA GLN A 346 -2.31 11.79 -8.82
C GLN A 346 -1.41 10.60 -9.21
N LEU A 347 -0.15 10.92 -9.55
CA LEU A 347 0.94 9.95 -9.67
C LEU A 347 2.07 10.38 -8.72
N PRO A 348 2.79 9.43 -8.09
CA PRO A 348 2.62 7.98 -8.19
C PRO A 348 1.58 7.41 -7.20
N PHE A 349 1.10 6.20 -7.48
CA PHE A 349 0.19 5.46 -6.59
C PHE A 349 0.84 4.93 -5.32
N PHE A 350 2.18 4.95 -5.25
CA PHE A 350 2.93 4.67 -4.03
C PHE A 350 4.35 5.24 -4.13
N TYR A 351 5.00 5.36 -2.97
CA TYR A 351 6.44 5.56 -2.87
C TYR A 351 7.08 4.34 -2.19
N ILE A 352 8.34 4.00 -2.52
CA ILE A 352 9.09 2.96 -1.82
C ILE A 352 10.38 3.54 -1.23
N LEU A 353 10.55 3.35 0.08
CA LEU A 353 11.70 3.77 0.86
C LEU A 353 12.53 2.55 1.28
N ASP A 354 13.82 2.54 0.97
CA ASP A 354 14.77 1.56 1.51
C ASP A 354 15.11 1.93 2.96
N ILE A 355 14.74 1.06 3.91
CA ILE A 355 14.86 1.38 5.34
C ILE A 355 16.27 1.15 5.92
N ARG A 356 17.21 0.64 5.11
CA ARG A 356 18.61 0.39 5.52
C ARG A 356 19.44 1.66 5.51
N ASN A 357 19.14 2.58 4.59
CA ASN A 357 19.86 3.82 4.35
C ASN A 357 18.92 5.06 4.23
N PHE A 358 17.60 4.86 4.32
CA PHE A 358 16.57 5.89 4.14
C PHE A 358 16.61 6.58 2.78
N THR A 359 16.86 5.83 1.69
CA THR A 359 16.76 6.35 0.32
C THR A 359 15.49 5.92 -0.38
N TRP A 360 14.84 6.86 -1.07
CA TRP A 360 13.77 6.54 -2.03
C TRP A 360 14.32 5.74 -3.20
N ILE A 361 13.56 4.76 -3.69
CA ILE A 361 13.92 3.96 -4.87
C ILE A 361 12.89 4.09 -6.00
N ILE A 362 13.39 4.19 -7.23
CA ILE A 362 12.58 4.18 -8.46
C ILE A 362 12.47 2.80 -9.11
N GLN A 363 13.27 1.84 -8.63
CA GLN A 363 13.30 0.44 -9.08
C GLN A 363 13.29 -0.45 -7.84
N PHE A 364 12.24 -1.26 -7.70
CA PHE A 364 12.14 -2.30 -6.69
C PHE A 364 12.83 -3.57 -7.19
N GLU A 365 13.70 -4.13 -6.36
CA GLU A 365 14.34 -5.42 -6.58
C GLU A 365 14.00 -6.34 -5.39
N PRO A 366 13.30 -7.46 -5.58
CA PRO A 366 12.94 -8.36 -4.50
C PRO A 366 14.19 -9.03 -3.92
N GLU A 367 14.20 -9.22 -2.60
CA GLU A 367 15.33 -9.86 -1.92
C GLU A 367 15.52 -11.30 -2.39
N LYS A 368 16.69 -11.56 -2.98
CA LYS A 368 17.08 -12.89 -3.45
C LYS A 368 17.32 -13.78 -2.24
N SER A 369 16.55 -14.86 -2.13
CA SER A 369 16.75 -15.88 -1.09
C SER A 369 18.15 -16.49 -1.21
N THR A 370 19.06 -16.11 -0.31
CA THR A 370 20.40 -16.67 -0.21
C THR A 370 20.32 -18.09 0.33
N ILE A 371 20.28 -19.07 -0.57
CA ILE A 371 20.54 -20.46 -0.23
C ILE A 371 22.04 -20.58 0.00
N ASP A 372 22.45 -20.84 1.24
CA ASP A 372 23.85 -21.02 1.62
C ASP A 372 24.44 -22.32 1.05
N THR A 373 24.86 -22.28 -0.22
CA THR A 373 25.68 -23.34 -0.83
C THR A 373 27.12 -23.24 -0.35
N THR A 374 27.35 -23.72 0.87
CA THR A 374 28.62 -24.27 1.42
C THR A 374 29.92 -23.86 0.70
N SER A 375 30.69 -22.97 1.32
CA SER A 375 32.04 -22.60 0.89
C SER A 375 33.05 -23.77 1.04
N VAL A 376 33.20 -24.58 0.00
CA VAL A 376 34.25 -25.61 -0.06
C VAL A 376 35.62 -24.93 -0.20
N ASN A 377 36.54 -25.27 0.71
CA ASN A 377 37.91 -24.76 0.75
C ASN A 377 38.67 -24.90 -0.59
N LYS A 378 39.41 -23.85 -0.96
CA LYS A 378 40.68 -23.98 -1.69
C LYS A 378 41.61 -22.79 -1.42
N SER A 379 42.84 -23.09 -1.01
CA SER A 379 43.87 -22.11 -0.65
C SER A 379 44.53 -21.47 -1.89
N PRO A 380 45.12 -20.26 -1.76
CA PRO A 380 45.75 -19.57 -2.88
C PRO A 380 47.19 -20.07 -3.17
N THR A 381 47.62 -19.93 -4.42
CA THR A 381 49.02 -20.03 -4.84
C THR A 381 49.38 -18.87 -5.77
N ASN A 382 50.45 -18.13 -5.43
CA ASN A 382 50.93 -17.00 -6.21
C ASN A 382 51.79 -17.43 -7.39
N SER A 383 51.72 -16.72 -8.52
CA SER A 383 52.88 -16.42 -9.37
C SER A 383 52.61 -15.19 -10.24
N THR A 384 53.69 -14.52 -10.66
CA THR A 384 53.67 -13.20 -11.31
C THR A 384 54.26 -13.22 -12.73
N SER A 385 54.07 -12.09 -13.43
CA SER A 385 54.95 -11.46 -14.44
C SER A 385 54.70 -11.69 -15.94
N ASN A 386 54.27 -10.60 -16.58
CA ASN A 386 54.82 -9.92 -17.76
C ASN A 386 54.81 -10.57 -19.17
N SER A 387 54.34 -9.74 -20.12
CA SER A 387 54.40 -9.81 -21.58
C SER A 387 55.83 -9.51 -22.14
N PRO A 388 56.06 -9.37 -23.48
CA PRO A 388 55.17 -9.54 -24.65
C PRO A 388 55.77 -10.37 -25.81
N ASP A 389 55.05 -10.53 -26.94
CA ASP A 389 55.52 -10.06 -28.27
C ASP A 389 54.49 -10.25 -29.43
N LEU A 390 54.79 -9.63 -30.58
CA LEU A 390 54.09 -9.62 -31.88
C LEU A 390 55.12 -9.96 -33.01
N PRO A 391 54.85 -9.95 -34.35
CA PRO A 391 53.63 -9.64 -35.13
C PRO A 391 53.31 -10.63 -36.31
N VAL A 392 52.24 -10.34 -37.09
CA VAL A 392 52.11 -10.44 -38.59
C VAL A 392 52.55 -11.74 -39.33
N GLU A 393 51.91 -12.32 -40.37
CA GLU A 393 50.64 -12.31 -41.14
C GLU A 393 50.71 -13.53 -42.13
N LYS A 394 49.81 -13.90 -43.08
CA LYS A 394 48.49 -13.47 -43.61
C LYS A 394 47.81 -14.67 -44.32
N SER A 395 46.51 -14.58 -44.64
CA SER A 395 45.89 -15.23 -45.82
C SER A 395 44.57 -14.52 -46.19
N ASP A 396 44.12 -14.60 -47.45
CA ASP A 396 43.13 -13.70 -48.06
C ASP A 396 42.01 -14.43 -48.84
N ASN A 397 40.88 -13.71 -49.03
CA ASN A 397 39.85 -13.75 -50.09
C ASN A 397 38.39 -13.71 -49.58
N GLY A 398 37.52 -12.90 -50.21
CA GLY A 398 36.04 -13.03 -50.05
C GLY A 398 35.19 -11.74 -50.15
N LYS A 399 35.19 -11.06 -51.31
CA LYS A 399 34.47 -9.79 -51.55
C LYS A 399 32.94 -9.80 -51.29
N GLN A 400 32.46 -8.69 -50.71
CA GLN A 400 31.19 -7.97 -50.98
C GLN A 400 29.82 -8.66 -50.81
N ILE A 401 28.93 -8.00 -50.06
CA ILE A 401 27.63 -7.47 -50.52
C ILE A 401 27.18 -6.37 -49.51
N GLY A 402 26.39 -5.39 -49.95
CA GLY A 402 25.81 -4.35 -49.09
C GLY A 402 24.36 -4.02 -49.44
N ILE A 403 23.79 -3.06 -48.71
CA ILE A 403 22.47 -2.45 -48.94
C ILE A 403 21.24 -3.36 -48.70
N ILE A 404 21.03 -3.79 -47.45
CA ILE A 404 19.66 -3.99 -46.89
C ILE A 404 19.60 -3.46 -45.44
N LEU A 405 19.57 -2.14 -45.26
CA LEU A 405 19.39 -1.50 -43.94
C LEU A 405 18.45 -0.28 -43.94
N GLY A 406 18.18 0.36 -45.10
CA GLY A 406 17.37 1.58 -45.15
C GLY A 406 15.85 1.39 -45.04
N THR A 407 15.32 0.21 -45.37
CA THR A 407 13.86 -0.02 -45.45
C THR A 407 13.23 -0.42 -44.12
N VAL A 408 13.85 -1.37 -43.40
CA VAL A 408 13.31 -1.92 -42.13
C VAL A 408 13.17 -0.84 -41.05
N GLY A 409 14.16 0.05 -40.94
CA GLY A 409 14.12 1.16 -39.97
C GLY A 409 12.96 2.14 -40.22
N LEU A 410 12.66 2.45 -41.49
CA LEU A 410 11.55 3.35 -41.83
C LEU A 410 10.19 2.74 -41.49
N SER A 411 9.99 1.43 -41.77
CA SER A 411 8.74 0.72 -41.46
C SER A 411 8.45 0.70 -39.96
N ILE A 412 9.47 0.46 -39.12
CA ILE A 412 9.34 0.44 -37.66
C ILE A 412 9.01 1.86 -37.13
N GLY A 413 9.72 2.89 -37.60
CA GLY A 413 9.48 4.28 -37.20
C GLY A 413 8.10 4.81 -37.58
N ILE A 414 7.59 4.45 -38.76
CA ILE A 414 6.23 4.82 -39.18
C ILE A 414 5.19 4.08 -38.32
N GLY A 415 5.41 2.80 -38.02
CA GLY A 415 4.53 2.01 -37.15
C GLY A 415 4.37 2.60 -35.74
N THR A 416 5.47 3.00 -35.10
CA THR A 416 5.42 3.61 -33.76
C THR A 416 4.76 4.99 -33.76
N VAL A 417 5.01 5.83 -34.78
CA VAL A 417 4.38 7.14 -34.91
C VAL A 417 2.87 7.02 -35.18
N VAL A 418 2.45 6.12 -36.07
CA VAL A 418 1.02 5.87 -36.34
C VAL A 418 0.32 5.28 -35.10
N GLY A 419 0.96 4.36 -34.39
CA GLY A 419 0.45 3.81 -33.13
C GLY A 419 0.27 4.89 -32.04
N PHE A 420 1.27 5.76 -31.85
CA PHE A 420 1.21 6.85 -30.89
C PHE A 420 0.14 7.90 -31.24
N LEU A 421 0.01 8.26 -32.52
CA LEU A 421 -1.05 9.16 -32.98
C LEU A 421 -2.44 8.53 -32.86
N GLY A 422 -2.57 7.23 -33.17
CA GLY A 422 -3.79 6.45 -32.97
C GLY A 422 -4.22 6.39 -31.51
N TYR A 423 -3.29 6.10 -30.59
CA TYR A 423 -3.53 6.15 -29.14
C TYR A 423 -3.96 7.54 -28.66
N LYS A 424 -3.27 8.60 -29.10
CA LYS A 424 -3.61 9.99 -28.76
C LYS A 424 -4.98 10.40 -29.32
N TYR A 425 -5.36 9.91 -30.49
CA TYR A 425 -6.69 10.10 -31.09
C TYR A 425 -7.77 9.33 -30.32
N TYR A 426 -7.55 8.04 -30.03
CA TYR A 426 -8.47 7.20 -29.24
C TYR A 426 -8.74 7.82 -27.87
N LYS A 427 -7.69 8.22 -27.13
CA LYS A 427 -7.83 8.90 -25.84
C LYS A 427 -8.65 10.19 -25.99
N LYS A 428 -8.36 11.02 -27.00
CA LYS A 428 -9.12 12.25 -27.30
C LYS A 428 -10.59 12.00 -27.66
N GLN A 429 -10.92 10.85 -28.25
CA GLN A 429 -12.31 10.47 -28.54
C GLN A 429 -13.04 9.89 -27.31
N LYS A 430 -12.37 9.10 -26.47
CA LYS A 430 -12.97 8.53 -25.24
C LYS A 430 -13.43 9.64 -24.28
N TYR A 431 -12.69 10.74 -24.16
CA TYR A 431 -13.12 11.92 -23.39
C TYR A 431 -14.07 12.87 -24.13
N LYS A 432 -14.34 12.68 -25.42
CA LYS A 432 -15.27 13.54 -26.20
C LYS A 432 -16.69 12.98 -26.33
N HIS A 433 -16.88 11.68 -26.09
CA HIS A 433 -18.21 11.04 -26.12
C HIS A 433 -18.92 11.06 -24.74
N ALA A 434 -18.33 11.75 -23.75
CA ALA A 434 -18.94 12.07 -22.47
C ALA A 434 -19.46 13.53 -22.44
N ILE A 435 -20.29 13.88 -23.42
CA ILE A 435 -21.10 15.11 -23.39
C ILE A 435 -22.55 14.67 -23.22
N PRO A 436 -23.25 15.04 -22.12
CA PRO A 436 -24.66 14.71 -21.96
C PRO A 436 -25.51 15.45 -22.99
N THR A 437 -26.45 14.75 -23.61
CA THR A 437 -27.38 15.33 -24.59
C THR A 437 -28.27 16.37 -23.92
N ALA A 438 -28.24 17.62 -24.40
CA ALA A 438 -29.13 18.67 -23.90
C ALA A 438 -30.59 18.38 -24.32
N GLY A 439 -31.53 18.45 -23.37
CA GLY A 439 -32.90 17.97 -23.58
C GLY A 439 -33.93 18.40 -22.51
N SER A 440 -33.90 19.66 -22.10
CA SER A 440 -34.99 20.34 -21.36
C SER A 440 -36.28 20.41 -22.22
N PRO A 441 -37.50 20.72 -21.68
CA PRO A 441 -37.74 21.46 -20.42
C PRO A 441 -38.97 21.06 -19.55
N THR A 442 -39.05 21.72 -18.39
CA THR A 442 -40.25 22.15 -17.61
C THR A 442 -41.63 21.52 -17.89
N ILE A 443 -42.29 21.04 -16.83
CA ILE A 443 -43.11 21.91 -15.97
C ILE A 443 -42.63 21.73 -14.52
#